data_AF-A0A397JDZ5-F1
#
_entry.id   AF-A0A397JDZ5-F1
#
_cell.length_a   1.000
_cell.length_b   1.000
_cell.length_c   1.000
_cell.angle_alpha   90.00
_cell.angle_beta   90.00
_cell.angle_gamma   90.00
#
_symmetry.space_group_name_H-M   'P 1'
#
loop_
_entity.id
_entity.type
_entity.pdbx_description
1 polymer ?
#
loop_
_entity_poly.entity_id
_entity_poly.type
_entity_poly.pdbx_seq_one_letter_code
_entity_poly.pdbx_strand_id
1 'polypeptide(L)'
;MFPKIRRTQYCPAGHSSKDFAYSDRQNYVHSGICDLCTKERFIQELKTCSSGNANIDKIIQESQINNPYYNLQWMPYDNFQNINHKVDGSRGSVYSAKLKNGRKECWNFLKQDWEYVLIGHKVALKEITDSRYDIASFLKMKPIYNRKGYIAEYYGFSKNPSTQNYIFVMELFDDDLHGFINRTYLDLEWKLKIDILLTMICGLRSLHAENYVHCNFHGRNTLVCNYFDEYYNSDIVRVSIDFDSCKLENDLILNSDHKNNETYGSIPYIPPEVLRGNKFTIEGDVYSFGGIMYEMVTAQRPFADQAHDTYLMMTYMVL
;
A
#
# COMPACT_ATOMS: atom_id res chain seq x y z
N MET A 1 -14.03 -18.73 46.98
CA MET A 1 -14.97 -17.81 46.30
C MET A 1 -14.16 -16.61 45.83
N PHE A 2 -13.65 -16.65 44.59
CA PHE A 2 -12.88 -15.53 44.03
C PHE A 2 -13.84 -14.38 43.66
N PRO A 3 -13.50 -13.10 43.91
CA PRO A 3 -14.38 -12.01 43.56
C PRO A 3 -14.52 -11.95 42.04
N LYS A 4 -15.76 -12.06 41.53
CA LYS A 4 -16.09 -11.71 40.15
C LYS A 4 -15.73 -10.22 39.97
N ILE A 5 -14.63 -9.94 39.29
CA ILE A 5 -14.27 -8.60 38.83
C ILE A 5 -15.46 -8.10 38.01
N ARG A 6 -16.20 -7.11 38.54
CA ARG A 6 -17.17 -6.35 37.75
C ARG A 6 -16.38 -5.73 36.60
N ARG A 7 -16.48 -6.31 35.40
CA ARG A 7 -15.92 -5.72 34.17
C ARG A 7 -16.56 -4.34 34.02
N THR A 8 -15.83 -3.28 34.37
CA THR A 8 -16.31 -1.91 34.29
C THR A 8 -16.63 -1.58 32.84
N GLN A 9 -17.90 -1.29 32.55
CA GLN A 9 -18.37 -0.75 31.27
C GLN A 9 -18.08 0.75 31.11
N TYR A 10 -17.42 1.38 32.09
CA TYR A 10 -17.25 2.81 32.17
C TYR A 10 -15.80 3.20 31.90
N CYS A 11 -15.61 4.15 30.98
CA CYS A 11 -14.32 4.76 30.70
C CYS A 11 -13.98 5.78 31.83
N PRO A 12 -12.79 5.71 32.46
CA PRO A 12 -12.38 6.65 33.50
C PRO A 12 -12.33 8.11 33.05
N ALA A 13 -12.16 8.36 31.74
CA ALA A 13 -12.18 9.70 31.16
C ALA A 13 -13.59 10.28 31.00
N GLY A 14 -14.65 9.54 31.37
CA GLY A 14 -16.03 9.98 31.24
C GLY A 14 -16.65 9.72 29.87
N HIS A 15 -15.92 9.12 28.93
CA HIS A 15 -16.44 8.77 27.60
C HIS A 15 -17.53 7.70 27.68
N SER A 16 -18.59 7.93 26.91
CA SER A 16 -19.77 7.10 26.77
C SER A 16 -19.81 6.41 25.42
N SER A 17 -20.49 5.27 25.33
CA SER A 17 -20.76 4.62 24.05
C SER A 17 -21.73 5.39 23.14
N LYS A 18 -22.37 6.44 23.67
CA LYS A 18 -23.21 7.37 22.90
C LYS A 18 -22.42 8.47 22.20
N ASP A 19 -21.17 8.68 22.61
CA ASP A 19 -20.30 9.68 21.98
C ASP A 19 -19.89 9.20 20.58
N PHE A 20 -19.49 10.13 19.71
CA PHE A 20 -18.92 9.78 18.40
C PHE A 20 -17.41 9.89 18.47
N ALA A 21 -16.71 8.78 18.21
CA ALA A 21 -15.24 8.77 18.16
C ALA A 21 -14.70 9.22 16.79
N TYR A 22 -15.46 8.90 15.73
CA TYR A 22 -15.16 9.19 14.32
C TYR A 22 -16.44 9.68 13.62
N SER A 23 -16.31 10.27 12.42
CA SER A 23 -17.40 10.96 11.70
C SER A 23 -18.72 10.19 11.71
N ASP A 24 -18.64 8.87 11.47
CA ASP A 24 -19.82 8.01 11.30
C ASP A 24 -19.82 6.84 12.30
N ARG A 25 -19.09 6.97 13.42
CA ARG A 25 -18.89 5.85 14.34
C ARG A 25 -19.05 6.23 15.81
N GLN A 26 -20.00 5.55 16.44
CA GLN A 26 -20.16 5.57 17.90
C GLN A 26 -18.90 5.03 18.58
N ASN A 27 -18.54 5.69 19.68
CA ASN A 27 -17.40 5.35 20.50
C ASN A 27 -17.57 3.94 21.08
N TYR A 28 -16.63 3.06 20.76
CA TYR A 28 -16.59 1.75 21.39
C TYR A 28 -16.06 1.88 22.82
N VAL A 29 -16.84 1.43 23.82
CA VAL A 29 -16.41 1.34 25.22
C VAL A 29 -16.75 -0.03 25.75
N HIS A 30 -15.75 -0.91 25.82
CA HIS A 30 -15.96 -2.27 26.33
C HIS A 30 -14.64 -2.92 26.75
N SER A 31 -14.68 -3.72 27.83
CA SER A 31 -13.54 -4.54 28.28
C SER A 31 -12.20 -3.79 28.40
N GLY A 32 -12.24 -2.52 28.82
CA GLY A 32 -11.05 -1.69 28.99
C GLY A 32 -10.61 -0.91 27.75
N ILE A 33 -11.30 -1.07 26.62
CA ILE A 33 -11.01 -0.36 25.36
C ILE A 33 -11.94 0.84 25.24
N CYS A 34 -11.38 1.99 24.84
CA CYS A 34 -12.14 3.18 24.46
C CYS A 34 -11.56 3.81 23.20
N ASP A 35 -12.38 3.96 22.15
CA ASP A 35 -11.94 4.53 20.86
C ASP A 35 -11.54 6.01 21.01
N LEU A 36 -12.29 6.79 21.78
CA LEU A 36 -11.94 8.18 22.09
C LEU A 36 -10.62 8.28 22.85
N CYS A 37 -10.41 7.46 23.89
CA CYS A 37 -9.13 7.45 24.61
C CYS A 37 -7.97 7.05 23.70
N THR A 38 -8.18 6.07 22.82
CA THR A 38 -7.19 5.66 21.83
C THR A 38 -6.79 6.84 20.93
N LYS A 39 -7.78 7.54 20.39
CA LYS A 39 -7.57 8.73 19.55
C LYS A 39 -6.84 9.85 20.28
N GLU A 40 -7.25 10.16 21.50
CA GLU A 40 -6.61 11.18 22.34
C GLU A 40 -5.15 10.82 22.65
N ARG A 41 -4.86 9.55 22.94
CA ARG A 41 -3.50 9.08 23.19
C ARG A 41 -2.61 9.20 21.97
N PHE A 42 -3.10 8.82 20.79
CA PHE A 42 -2.37 9.05 19.54
C PHE A 42 -2.04 10.54 19.32
N ILE A 43 -3.01 11.44 19.53
CA ILE A 43 -2.81 12.90 19.41
C ILE A 43 -1.76 13.41 20.41
N GLN A 44 -1.74 12.87 21.63
CA GLN A 44 -0.76 13.25 22.65
C GLN A 44 0.65 12.77 22.30
N GLU A 45 0.81 11.53 21.87
CA GLU A 45 2.11 10.94 21.56
C GLU A 45 2.81 11.58 20.36
N LEU A 46 2.06 12.02 19.35
CA LEU A 46 2.64 12.73 18.20
C LEU A 46 3.32 14.05 18.59
N LYS A 47 2.95 14.65 19.73
CA LYS A 47 3.67 15.83 20.26
C LYS A 47 5.06 15.48 20.78
N THR A 48 5.31 14.21 21.12
CA THR A 48 6.56 13.73 21.73
C THR A 48 7.38 12.85 20.80
N CYS A 49 6.75 12.15 19.85
CA CYS A 49 7.38 11.20 18.94
C CYS A 49 7.14 11.64 17.49
N SER A 50 7.92 12.64 17.05
CA SER A 50 7.90 13.16 15.67
C SER A 50 8.83 12.35 14.76
N SER A 51 8.45 12.23 13.49
CA SER A 51 9.30 11.71 12.42
C SER A 51 10.47 12.64 12.04
N GLY A 52 10.45 13.89 12.51
CA GLY A 52 11.30 14.96 12.03
C GLY A 52 10.83 15.58 10.71
N ASN A 53 9.65 15.19 10.19
CA ASN A 53 9.04 15.75 8.99
C ASN A 53 7.57 16.08 9.26
N ALA A 54 7.26 17.38 9.24
CA ALA A 54 5.93 17.90 9.54
C ALA A 54 4.83 17.35 8.60
N ASN A 55 5.18 17.03 7.34
CA ASN A 55 4.23 16.40 6.42
C ASN A 55 3.93 14.97 6.88
N ILE A 56 4.96 14.16 7.14
CA ILE A 56 4.84 12.78 7.68
C ILE A 56 3.97 12.75 8.95
N ASP A 57 4.27 13.62 9.90
CA ASP A 57 3.55 13.69 11.17
C ASP A 57 2.07 14.05 10.97
N LYS A 58 1.79 15.02 10.09
CA LYS A 58 0.42 15.43 9.76
C LYS A 58 -0.39 14.27 9.19
N ILE A 59 0.20 13.41 8.36
CA ILE A 59 -0.49 12.26 7.73
C ILE A 59 -0.80 11.20 8.75
N ILE A 60 0.17 10.88 9.60
CA ILE A 60 0.00 9.90 10.66
C ILE A 60 -1.14 10.37 11.57
N GLN A 61 -1.13 11.65 11.95
CA GLN A 61 -2.19 12.26 12.74
C GLN A 61 -3.56 12.17 12.07
N GLU A 62 -3.64 12.58 10.81
CA GLU A 62 -4.87 12.53 10.05
C GLU A 62 -5.40 11.10 9.88
N SER A 63 -4.53 10.13 9.65
CA SER A 63 -4.91 8.71 9.54
C SER A 63 -5.49 8.19 10.86
N GLN A 64 -4.84 8.48 11.98
CA GLN A 64 -5.27 8.07 13.33
C GLN A 64 -6.58 8.73 13.78
N ILE A 65 -6.82 9.99 13.39
CA ILE A 65 -8.04 10.72 13.74
C ILE A 65 -9.27 10.20 12.99
N ASN A 66 -9.07 9.59 11.82
CA ASN A 66 -10.14 9.14 10.92
C ASN A 66 -10.40 7.63 11.01
N ASN A 67 -9.41 6.81 11.39
CA ASN A 67 -9.57 5.37 11.48
C ASN A 67 -8.83 4.79 12.72
N PRO A 68 -9.52 4.17 13.68
CA PRO A 68 -8.88 3.60 14.86
C PRO A 68 -8.07 2.33 14.56
N TYR A 69 -8.49 1.56 13.55
CA TYR A 69 -7.97 0.21 13.35
C TYR A 69 -6.93 0.13 12.26
N TYR A 70 -7.12 0.88 11.18
CA TYR A 70 -6.25 0.84 10.00
C TYR A 70 -5.60 2.20 9.76
N ASN A 71 -4.98 2.73 10.82
CA ASN A 71 -4.18 3.94 10.73
C ASN A 71 -2.69 3.67 10.51
N LEU A 72 -2.07 4.66 9.86
CA LEU A 72 -0.64 4.79 9.72
C LEU A 72 -0.02 5.19 11.06
N GLN A 73 1.18 4.68 11.35
CA GLN A 73 1.92 4.99 12.57
C GLN A 73 3.37 5.35 12.27
N TRP A 74 3.96 6.16 13.14
CA TRP A 74 5.40 6.26 13.19
C TRP A 74 5.95 5.01 13.89
N MET A 75 6.82 4.29 13.20
CA MET A 75 7.39 3.03 13.67
C MET A 75 8.89 3.20 13.87
N PRO A 76 9.39 3.25 15.11
CA PRO A 76 10.81 3.31 15.40
C PRO A 76 11.60 2.18 14.69
N TYR A 77 12.77 2.51 14.15
CA TYR A 77 13.54 1.55 13.34
C TYR A 77 14.00 0.31 14.13
N ASP A 78 14.19 0.45 15.44
CA ASP A 78 14.53 -0.66 16.35
C ASP A 78 13.36 -1.64 16.61
N ASN A 79 12.17 -1.31 16.10
CA ASN A 79 11.03 -2.24 16.05
C ASN A 79 11.19 -3.30 14.96
N PHE A 80 12.16 -3.17 14.04
CA PHE A 80 12.39 -4.12 12.96
C PHE A 80 13.55 -5.07 13.27
N GLN A 81 13.32 -6.37 13.04
CA GLN A 81 14.32 -7.41 13.22
C GLN A 81 14.42 -8.30 11.98
N ASN A 82 15.55 -8.98 11.82
CA ASN A 82 15.81 -9.87 10.68
C ASN A 82 15.58 -9.13 9.34
N ILE A 83 16.14 -7.92 9.22
CA ILE A 83 16.03 -7.10 8.03
C ILE A 83 16.87 -7.75 6.93
N ASN A 84 16.22 -8.16 5.84
CA ASN A 84 16.86 -8.80 4.69
C ASN A 84 16.47 -8.07 3.41
N HIS A 85 17.46 -7.74 2.57
CA HIS A 85 17.22 -7.16 1.25
C HIS A 85 16.37 -8.09 0.38
N LYS A 86 15.48 -7.52 -0.42
CA LYS A 86 14.61 -8.25 -1.34
C LYS A 86 14.90 -7.86 -2.79
N VAL A 87 14.81 -6.57 -3.09
CA VAL A 87 14.91 -6.08 -4.47
C VAL A 87 15.26 -4.60 -4.45
N ASP A 88 16.02 -4.16 -5.45
CA ASP A 88 16.22 -2.75 -5.76
C ASP A 88 15.25 -2.35 -6.87
N GLY A 89 14.61 -1.20 -6.71
CA GLY A 89 13.78 -0.60 -7.75
C GLY A 89 14.18 0.84 -8.02
N SER A 90 13.66 1.40 -9.11
CA SER A 90 13.94 2.79 -9.53
C SER A 90 13.78 3.88 -8.46
N ARG A 91 12.94 3.68 -7.44
CA ARG A 91 12.66 4.67 -6.37
C ARG A 91 13.24 4.31 -5.00
N GLY A 92 13.94 3.19 -4.90
CA GLY A 92 14.49 2.72 -3.64
C GLY A 92 14.57 1.20 -3.54
N SER A 93 15.05 0.73 -2.38
CA SER A 93 15.22 -0.69 -2.11
C SER A 93 14.12 -1.19 -1.19
N VAL A 94 13.66 -2.42 -1.44
CA VAL A 94 12.70 -3.12 -0.58
C VAL A 94 13.45 -4.14 0.25
N TYR A 95 13.14 -4.16 1.54
CA TYR A 95 13.61 -5.15 2.51
C TYR A 95 12.42 -5.87 3.13
N SER A 96 12.63 -7.09 3.60
CA SER A 96 11.70 -7.76 4.50
C SER A 96 12.20 -7.69 5.93
N ALA A 97 11.28 -7.54 6.90
CA ALA A 97 11.61 -7.54 8.32
C ALA A 97 10.49 -8.17 9.14
N LYS A 98 10.76 -8.50 10.41
CA LYS A 98 9.75 -8.85 11.41
C LYS A 98 9.55 -7.72 12.40
N LEU A 99 8.29 -7.46 12.75
CA LEU A 99 7.94 -6.51 13.81
C LEU A 99 8.22 -7.11 15.19
N LYS A 100 9.13 -6.51 15.96
CA LYS A 100 9.50 -6.96 17.31
C LYS A 100 8.37 -6.73 18.31
N ASN A 101 7.85 -5.50 18.35
CA ASN A 101 6.83 -5.07 19.32
C ASN A 101 5.44 -4.93 18.68
N GLY A 102 5.32 -5.23 17.37
CA GLY A 102 4.07 -5.05 16.64
C GLY A 102 3.72 -3.57 16.37
N ARG A 103 2.44 -3.33 16.14
CA ARG A 103 1.82 -2.02 15.91
C ARG A 103 0.77 -1.77 16.99
N LYS A 104 0.64 -0.53 17.48
CA LYS A 104 -0.38 -0.17 18.47
C LYS A 104 -1.78 -0.33 17.84
N GLU A 105 -2.70 -0.98 18.52
CA GLU A 105 -4.08 -1.12 18.04
C GLU A 105 -5.02 -0.18 18.79
N CYS A 106 -5.09 -0.33 20.12
CA CYS A 106 -5.97 0.48 20.94
C CYS A 106 -5.39 0.70 22.34
N TRP A 107 -5.83 1.79 22.97
CA TRP A 107 -5.47 2.09 24.35
C TRP A 107 -6.36 1.30 25.32
N ASN A 108 -5.74 0.50 26.19
CA ASN A 108 -6.43 -0.20 27.26
C ASN A 108 -6.34 0.60 28.55
N PHE A 109 -7.44 1.25 28.95
CA PHE A 109 -7.48 2.08 30.16
C PHE A 109 -7.46 1.28 31.46
N LEU A 110 -7.72 -0.03 31.44
CA LEU A 110 -7.58 -0.90 32.62
C LEU A 110 -6.13 -1.29 32.87
N LYS A 111 -5.39 -1.60 31.78
CA LYS A 111 -3.95 -1.89 31.84
C LYS A 111 -3.09 -0.62 31.93
N GLN A 112 -3.66 0.52 31.54
CA GLN A 112 -2.94 1.77 31.32
C GLN A 112 -1.77 1.60 30.33
N ASP A 113 -2.00 0.78 29.30
CA ASP A 113 -1.01 0.48 28.27
C ASP A 113 -1.70 0.24 26.91
N TRP A 114 -0.89 0.24 25.85
CA TRP A 114 -1.31 -0.10 24.51
C TRP A 114 -1.51 -1.61 24.35
N GLU A 115 -2.59 -1.98 23.67
CA GLU A 115 -2.67 -3.30 23.03
C GLU A 115 -1.93 -3.24 21.69
N TYR A 116 -1.21 -4.30 21.36
CA TYR A 116 -0.40 -4.40 20.15
C TYR A 116 -0.90 -5.56 19.27
N VAL A 117 -0.87 -5.32 17.96
CA VAL A 117 -1.15 -6.31 16.92
C VAL A 117 0.08 -6.53 16.05
N LEU A 118 0.07 -7.58 15.23
CA LEU A 118 1.15 -7.87 14.27
C LEU A 118 2.52 -8.13 14.93
N ILE A 119 2.56 -8.52 16.21
CA ILE A 119 3.80 -8.92 16.88
C ILE A 119 4.39 -10.13 16.15
N GLY A 120 5.66 -10.06 15.75
CA GLY A 120 6.35 -11.09 14.98
C GLY A 120 5.95 -11.18 13.50
N HIS A 121 4.98 -10.37 13.06
CA HIS A 121 4.49 -10.36 11.68
C HIS A 121 5.59 -9.86 10.73
N LYS A 122 5.62 -10.43 9.53
CA LYS A 122 6.57 -10.03 8.48
C LYS A 122 6.02 -8.82 7.72
N VAL A 123 6.87 -7.85 7.44
CA VAL A 123 6.52 -6.62 6.72
C VAL A 123 7.55 -6.33 5.63
N ALA A 124 7.15 -5.58 4.63
CA ALA A 124 8.05 -4.95 3.68
C ALA A 124 8.44 -3.54 4.17
N LEU A 125 9.72 -3.23 4.04
CA LEU A 125 10.31 -1.92 4.29
C LEU A 125 10.81 -1.36 2.96
N LYS A 126 10.07 -0.41 2.38
CA LYS A 126 10.47 0.27 1.14
C LYS A 126 11.21 1.55 1.51
N GLU A 127 12.53 1.50 1.43
CA GLU A 127 13.40 2.65 1.73
C GLU A 127 13.50 3.54 0.50
N ILE A 128 13.01 4.78 0.61
CA ILE A 128 12.98 5.73 -0.49
C ILE A 128 14.33 6.43 -0.59
N THR A 129 15.05 6.19 -1.68
CA THR A 129 16.38 6.78 -1.94
C THR A 129 16.31 7.95 -2.92
N ASP A 130 15.24 8.08 -3.69
CA ASP A 130 15.05 9.22 -4.60
C ASP A 130 14.60 10.45 -3.80
N SER A 131 15.50 11.42 -3.65
CA SER A 131 15.22 12.68 -2.94
C SER A 131 14.16 13.56 -3.62
N ARG A 132 13.79 13.26 -4.88
CA ARG A 132 12.71 13.95 -5.60
C ARG A 132 11.34 13.35 -5.28
N TYR A 133 11.29 12.20 -4.61
CA TYR A 133 10.04 11.56 -4.27
C TYR A 133 9.27 12.45 -3.28
N ASP A 134 8.17 13.01 -3.76
CA ASP A 134 7.31 13.83 -2.93
C ASP A 134 6.43 12.91 -2.07
N ILE A 135 6.89 12.64 -0.84
CA ILE A 135 6.08 11.93 0.16
C ILE A 135 4.76 12.69 0.40
N ALA A 136 4.69 14.01 0.14
CA ALA A 136 3.44 14.77 0.24
C ALA A 136 2.41 14.45 -0.86
N SER A 137 2.87 13.95 -2.01
CA SER A 137 1.98 13.52 -3.10
C SER A 137 1.25 12.21 -2.78
N PHE A 138 1.91 11.29 -2.06
CA PHE A 138 1.30 10.07 -1.50
C PHE A 138 0.06 10.40 -0.64
N LEU A 139 0.00 11.60 -0.08
CA LEU A 139 -0.99 11.98 0.94
C LEU A 139 -2.31 12.37 0.32
N LYS A 140 -2.25 12.93 -0.88
CA LYS A 140 -3.43 13.29 -1.64
C LYS A 140 -4.24 12.02 -2.00
N MET A 141 -3.64 10.83 -1.96
CA MET A 141 -4.27 9.53 -2.22
C MET A 141 -4.94 8.89 -0.99
N LYS A 142 -5.19 9.66 0.07
CA LYS A 142 -5.88 9.22 1.30
C LYS A 142 -7.21 8.46 1.14
N PRO A 143 -8.12 8.81 0.21
CA PRO A 143 -9.34 8.02 0.02
C PRO A 143 -9.08 6.64 -0.62
N ILE A 144 -7.88 6.42 -1.15
CA ILE A 144 -7.49 5.24 -1.94
C ILE A 144 -6.86 4.18 -1.03
N TYR A 145 -5.78 4.47 -0.30
CA TYR A 145 -5.13 3.47 0.57
C TYR A 145 -5.97 3.02 1.79
N ASN A 146 -7.07 3.70 2.10
CA ASN A 146 -8.03 3.26 3.12
C ASN A 146 -9.05 2.23 2.59
N ARG A 147 -9.13 1.99 1.27
CA ARG A 147 -10.01 0.99 0.67
C ARG A 147 -9.34 -0.38 0.68
N LYS A 148 -9.75 -1.22 1.63
CA LYS A 148 -9.27 -2.60 1.74
C LYS A 148 -9.62 -3.43 0.50
N GLY A 149 -8.73 -4.35 0.17
CA GLY A 149 -8.97 -5.45 -0.77
C GLY A 149 -8.34 -5.29 -2.15
N TYR A 150 -8.10 -4.06 -2.62
CA TYR A 150 -7.54 -3.82 -3.96
C TYR A 150 -6.14 -3.16 -3.94
N ILE A 151 -5.70 -2.76 -2.76
CA ILE A 151 -4.60 -1.81 -2.55
C ILE A 151 -3.68 -2.37 -1.48
N ALA A 152 -2.38 -2.19 -1.69
CA ALA A 152 -1.37 -2.60 -0.72
C ALA A 152 -1.64 -1.94 0.63
N GLU A 153 -1.62 -2.74 1.70
CA GLU A 153 -1.85 -2.22 3.05
C GLU A 153 -0.58 -1.56 3.58
N TYR A 154 -0.70 -0.30 3.99
CA TYR A 154 0.39 0.45 4.62
C TYR A 154 0.15 0.50 6.12
N TYR A 155 1.16 0.12 6.90
CA TYR A 155 1.14 0.16 8.36
C TYR A 155 1.67 1.47 8.91
N GLY A 156 2.55 2.16 8.17
CA GLY A 156 3.11 3.42 8.61
C GLY A 156 4.43 3.79 7.96
N PHE A 157 5.19 4.58 8.70
CA PHE A 157 6.47 5.14 8.26
C PHE A 157 7.57 4.82 9.27
N SER A 158 8.80 4.77 8.78
CA SER A 158 10.00 4.76 9.60
C SER A 158 11.09 5.61 8.94
N LYS A 159 12.27 5.63 9.56
CA LYS A 159 13.46 6.28 9.02
C LYS A 159 14.68 5.45 9.36
N ASN A 160 15.47 5.15 8.34
CA ASN A 160 16.73 4.43 8.50
C ASN A 160 17.71 5.33 9.26
N PRO A 161 18.22 4.94 10.44
CA PRO A 161 19.12 5.77 11.23
C PRO A 161 20.48 5.99 10.55
N SER A 162 20.91 5.08 9.67
CA SER A 162 22.20 5.14 8.99
C SER A 162 22.15 6.04 7.75
N THR A 163 21.14 5.85 6.89
CA THR A 163 21.02 6.60 5.63
C THR A 163 20.21 7.87 5.77
N GLN A 164 19.42 8.00 6.85
CA GLN A 164 18.43 9.05 7.08
C GLN A 164 17.27 9.06 6.07
N ASN A 165 17.15 8.01 5.24
CA ASN A 165 16.04 7.86 4.30
C ASN A 165 14.75 7.47 5.02
N TYR A 166 13.62 7.96 4.51
CA TYR A 166 12.31 7.53 4.97
C TYR A 166 11.94 6.17 4.40
N ILE A 167 11.16 5.42 5.17
CA ILE A 167 10.75 4.06 4.86
C ILE A 167 9.24 3.99 4.92
N PHE A 168 8.61 3.43 3.88
CA PHE A 168 7.24 2.93 3.98
C PHE A 168 7.25 1.53 4.61
N VAL A 169 6.42 1.35 5.63
CA VAL A 169 6.18 0.05 6.26
C VAL A 169 4.85 -0.45 5.73
N MET A 170 4.88 -1.56 5.02
CA MET A 170 3.70 -2.11 4.33
C MET A 170 3.66 -3.63 4.43
N GLU A 171 2.56 -4.20 3.98
CA GLU A 171 2.41 -5.64 3.85
C GLU A 171 3.57 -6.25 3.04
N LEU A 172 4.04 -7.42 3.46
CA LEU A 172 5.03 -8.18 2.70
C LEU A 172 4.32 -8.99 1.61
N PHE A 173 4.70 -8.75 0.37
CA PHE A 173 4.22 -9.49 -0.79
C PHE A 173 5.19 -10.63 -1.14
N ASP A 174 4.65 -11.71 -1.68
CA ASP A 174 5.43 -12.89 -2.05
C ASP A 174 6.10 -12.72 -3.41
N ASP A 175 5.39 -12.06 -4.33
CA ASP A 175 5.80 -11.93 -5.73
C ASP A 175 5.18 -10.70 -6.39
N ASP A 176 5.66 -10.36 -7.58
CA ASP A 176 4.93 -9.52 -8.53
C ASP A 176 4.05 -10.40 -9.45
N LEU A 177 3.05 -9.81 -10.10
CA LEU A 177 2.10 -10.57 -10.91
C LEU A 177 2.78 -11.26 -12.11
N HIS A 178 3.82 -10.66 -12.67
CA HIS A 178 4.57 -11.29 -13.77
C HIS A 178 5.32 -12.53 -13.27
N GLY A 179 6.00 -12.44 -12.13
CA GLY A 179 6.64 -13.59 -11.47
C GLY A 179 5.62 -14.69 -11.14
N PHE A 180 4.49 -14.30 -10.56
CA PHE A 180 3.40 -15.22 -10.20
C PHE A 180 2.84 -15.96 -11.42
N ILE A 181 2.50 -15.25 -12.50
CA ILE A 181 1.98 -15.85 -13.74
C ILE A 181 2.99 -16.85 -14.29
N ASN A 182 4.26 -16.44 -14.46
CA ASN A 182 5.28 -17.32 -15.04
C ASN A 182 5.47 -18.62 -14.27
N ARG A 183 5.34 -18.57 -12.94
CA ARG A 183 5.55 -19.73 -12.08
C ARG A 183 4.33 -20.65 -11.99
N THR A 184 3.12 -20.10 -12.13
CA THR A 184 1.86 -20.84 -11.89
C THR A 184 1.03 -21.07 -13.15
N TYR A 185 1.44 -20.54 -14.30
CA TYR A 185 0.61 -20.47 -15.51
C TYR A 185 -0.10 -21.78 -15.90
N LEU A 186 0.60 -22.91 -15.82
CA LEU A 186 0.07 -24.22 -16.20
C LEU A 186 -1.03 -24.72 -15.25
N ASP A 187 -0.95 -24.33 -13.98
CA ASP A 187 -1.86 -24.77 -12.91
C ASP A 187 -2.92 -23.70 -12.59
N LEU A 188 -2.79 -22.49 -13.16
CA LEU A 188 -3.66 -21.36 -12.85
C LEU A 188 -5.03 -21.51 -13.53
N GLU A 189 -6.05 -21.83 -12.72
CA GLU A 189 -7.42 -21.97 -13.20
C GLU A 189 -7.98 -20.67 -13.76
N TRP A 190 -8.81 -20.78 -14.80
CA TRP A 190 -9.48 -19.62 -15.43
C TRP A 190 -10.29 -18.77 -14.46
N LYS A 191 -10.93 -19.40 -13.48
CA LYS A 191 -11.67 -18.68 -12.45
C LYS A 191 -10.76 -17.74 -11.67
N LEU A 192 -9.61 -18.23 -11.20
CA LEU A 192 -8.64 -17.43 -10.47
C LEU A 192 -8.02 -16.33 -11.34
N LYS A 193 -7.75 -16.60 -12.62
CA LYS A 193 -7.33 -15.56 -13.59
C LYS A 193 -8.34 -14.41 -13.66
N ILE A 194 -9.63 -14.73 -13.78
CA ILE A 194 -10.71 -13.75 -13.85
C ILE A 194 -10.83 -12.99 -12.51
N ASP A 195 -10.75 -13.68 -11.38
CA ASP A 195 -10.83 -13.07 -10.04
C ASP A 195 -9.67 -12.08 -9.81
N ILE A 196 -8.46 -12.41 -10.27
CA ILE A 196 -7.30 -11.51 -10.24
C ILE A 196 -7.57 -10.27 -11.12
N LEU A 197 -7.99 -10.45 -12.37
CA LEU A 197 -8.26 -9.34 -13.29
C LEU A 197 -9.40 -8.44 -12.77
N LEU A 198 -10.45 -9.01 -12.19
CA LEU A 198 -11.55 -8.28 -11.54
C LEU A 198 -11.07 -7.46 -10.35
N THR A 199 -10.19 -8.02 -9.53
CA THR A 199 -9.57 -7.32 -8.39
C THR A 199 -8.79 -6.09 -8.89
N MET A 200 -7.98 -6.29 -9.92
CA MET A 200 -7.14 -5.24 -10.52
C MET A 200 -7.98 -4.10 -11.12
N ILE A 201 -9.00 -4.41 -11.93
CA ILE A 201 -9.86 -3.37 -12.50
C ILE A 201 -10.69 -2.64 -11.42
N CYS A 202 -11.07 -3.31 -10.33
CA CYS A 202 -11.73 -2.65 -9.20
C CYS A 202 -10.81 -1.66 -8.47
N GLY A 203 -9.53 -2.02 -8.30
CA GLY A 203 -8.50 -1.12 -7.77
C GLY A 203 -8.30 0.09 -8.68
N LEU A 204 -8.16 -0.15 -9.98
CA LEU A 204 -7.98 0.89 -10.98
C LEU A 204 -9.21 1.83 -11.05
N ARG A 205 -10.42 1.29 -11.03
CA ARG A 205 -11.66 2.09 -10.93
C ARG A 205 -11.69 2.97 -9.69
N SER A 206 -11.17 2.47 -8.56
CA SER A 206 -11.12 3.26 -7.32
C SER A 206 -10.12 4.42 -7.42
N LEU A 207 -9.02 4.26 -8.16
CA LEU A 207 -8.10 5.35 -8.49
C LEU A 207 -8.75 6.40 -9.37
N HIS A 208 -9.36 5.95 -10.47
CA HIS A 208 -9.97 6.81 -11.48
C HIS A 208 -11.12 7.63 -10.89
N ALA A 209 -11.89 7.07 -9.96
CA ALA A 209 -12.95 7.79 -9.25
C ALA A 209 -12.45 9.00 -8.44
N GLU A 210 -11.17 9.02 -8.08
CA GLU A 210 -10.51 10.11 -7.34
C GLU A 210 -9.60 10.94 -8.27
N ASN A 211 -9.71 10.78 -9.60
CA ASN A 211 -8.92 11.43 -10.65
C ASN A 211 -7.41 11.14 -10.61
N TYR A 212 -7.02 9.97 -10.13
CA TYR A 212 -5.63 9.49 -10.21
C TYR A 212 -5.42 8.58 -11.39
N VAL A 213 -4.29 8.76 -12.07
CA VAL A 213 -3.80 7.90 -13.15
C VAL A 213 -2.60 7.12 -12.63
N HIS A 214 -2.55 5.81 -12.83
CA HIS A 214 -1.46 4.95 -12.33
C HIS A 214 -0.14 5.16 -13.11
N CYS A 215 -0.22 5.42 -14.43
CA CYS A 215 0.90 5.79 -15.31
C CYS A 215 2.00 4.74 -15.52
N ASN A 216 1.99 3.63 -14.78
CA ASN A 216 2.97 2.54 -14.92
C ASN A 216 2.35 1.17 -14.59
N PHE A 217 1.14 0.92 -15.08
CA PHE A 217 0.35 -0.24 -14.68
C PHE A 217 0.75 -1.49 -15.47
N HIS A 218 1.40 -2.46 -14.82
CA HIS A 218 1.84 -3.71 -15.47
C HIS A 218 2.04 -4.82 -14.44
N GLY A 219 2.28 -6.05 -14.90
CA GLY A 219 2.45 -7.22 -14.02
C GLY A 219 3.52 -7.02 -12.94
N ARG A 220 4.65 -6.41 -13.28
CA ARG A 220 5.74 -6.14 -12.33
C ARG A 220 5.49 -5.05 -11.27
N ASN A 221 4.45 -4.21 -11.45
CA ASN A 221 4.02 -3.20 -10.47
C ASN A 221 2.70 -3.60 -9.80
N THR A 222 2.33 -4.86 -9.94
CA THR A 222 1.16 -5.44 -9.32
C THR A 222 1.65 -6.49 -8.34
N LEU A 223 1.36 -6.30 -7.06
CA LEU A 223 1.90 -7.11 -5.98
C LEU A 223 0.94 -8.26 -5.66
N VAL A 224 1.50 -9.44 -5.43
CA VAL A 224 0.75 -10.66 -5.13
C VAL A 224 1.10 -11.17 -3.73
N CYS A 225 0.06 -11.38 -2.91
CA CYS A 225 0.14 -12.05 -1.62
C CYS A 225 -0.62 -13.37 -1.69
N ASN A 226 0.01 -14.45 -1.25
CA ASN A 226 -0.66 -15.72 -1.03
C ASN A 226 -0.77 -15.94 0.48
N TYR A 227 -1.97 -16.20 0.96
CA TYR A 227 -2.17 -16.59 2.34
C TYR A 227 -3.24 -17.65 2.45
N PHE A 228 -3.11 -18.50 3.47
CA PHE A 228 -4.13 -19.46 3.81
C PHE A 228 -5.22 -18.75 4.62
N ASP A 229 -6.44 -18.73 4.11
CA ASP A 229 -7.59 -18.22 4.85
C ASP A 229 -8.17 -19.33 5.72
N GLU A 230 -8.01 -19.20 7.04
CA GLU A 230 -8.47 -20.19 8.01
C GLU A 230 -10.00 -20.35 8.03
N TYR A 231 -10.75 -19.31 7.68
CA TYR A 231 -12.21 -19.34 7.68
C TYR A 231 -12.75 -20.13 6.48
N TYR A 232 -12.16 -19.93 5.30
CA TYR A 232 -12.52 -20.67 4.09
C TYR A 232 -11.74 -21.99 3.92
N ASN A 233 -10.72 -22.22 4.75
CA ASN A 233 -9.82 -23.36 4.70
C ASN A 233 -9.23 -23.54 3.28
N SER A 234 -8.76 -22.44 2.69
CA SER A 234 -8.30 -22.37 1.31
C SER A 234 -7.18 -21.36 1.13
N ASP A 235 -6.28 -21.61 0.19
CA ASP A 235 -5.31 -20.61 -0.27
C ASP A 235 -6.03 -19.49 -1.02
N ILE A 236 -5.76 -18.25 -0.62
CA ILE A 236 -6.28 -17.04 -1.24
C ILE A 236 -5.11 -16.30 -1.89
N VAL A 237 -5.28 -15.98 -3.16
CA VAL A 237 -4.39 -15.07 -3.89
C VAL A 237 -5.01 -13.68 -3.82
N ARG A 238 -4.35 -12.77 -3.12
CA ARG A 238 -4.69 -11.35 -3.12
C ARG A 238 -3.74 -10.60 -4.02
N VAL A 239 -4.32 -9.74 -4.86
CA VAL A 239 -3.57 -8.85 -5.73
C VAL A 239 -3.79 -7.41 -5.27
N SER A 240 -2.73 -6.63 -5.29
CA SER A 240 -2.73 -5.24 -4.85
C SER A 240 -1.94 -4.37 -5.82
N ILE A 241 -2.50 -3.22 -6.16
CA ILE A 241 -1.84 -2.27 -7.06
C ILE A 241 -0.77 -1.48 -6.27
N ASP A 242 0.41 -1.26 -6.84
CA ASP A 242 1.43 -0.38 -6.24
C ASP A 242 1.21 1.08 -6.65
N PHE A 243 0.91 1.94 -5.67
CA PHE A 243 0.56 3.35 -5.90
C PHE A 243 1.75 4.27 -6.10
N ASP A 244 2.97 3.76 -6.01
CA ASP A 244 4.19 4.55 -6.13
C ASP A 244 4.27 5.42 -7.39
N SER A 245 3.64 4.97 -8.48
CA SER A 245 3.67 5.67 -9.78
C SER A 245 2.44 6.54 -10.04
N CYS A 246 1.43 6.50 -9.17
CA CYS A 246 0.18 7.22 -9.36
C CYS A 246 0.40 8.74 -9.34
N LYS A 247 -0.31 9.44 -10.20
CA LYS A 247 -0.29 10.90 -10.30
C LYS A 247 -1.72 11.41 -10.44
N LEU A 248 -2.00 12.57 -9.86
CA LEU A 248 -3.26 13.26 -10.12
C LEU A 248 -3.28 13.68 -11.59
N GLU A 249 -4.40 13.49 -12.28
CA GLU A 249 -4.49 13.77 -13.72
C GLU A 249 -4.07 15.20 -14.07
N ASN A 250 -4.41 16.17 -13.22
CA ASN A 250 -4.05 17.58 -13.38
C ASN A 250 -2.55 17.87 -13.15
N ASP A 251 -1.86 17.01 -12.41
CA ASP A 251 -0.42 17.13 -12.09
C ASP A 251 0.45 16.47 -13.19
N LEU A 252 -0.15 15.89 -14.24
CA LEU A 252 0.57 15.27 -15.38
C LEU A 252 1.19 16.29 -16.35
N ILE A 253 1.02 17.59 -16.07
CA ILE A 253 1.67 18.67 -16.81
C ILE A 253 3.13 18.72 -16.36
N LEU A 254 4.03 18.26 -17.25
CA LEU A 254 5.50 18.26 -17.16
C LEU A 254 6.12 17.07 -16.41
N ASN A 255 6.70 16.15 -17.18
CA ASN A 255 8.10 15.71 -17.04
C ASN A 255 8.46 14.78 -18.19
N SER A 256 9.08 15.34 -19.23
CA SER A 256 9.68 14.65 -20.37
C SER A 256 10.95 13.84 -20.02
N ASP A 257 11.34 13.78 -18.74
CA ASP A 257 12.64 13.25 -18.31
C ASP A 257 12.55 11.84 -17.71
N HIS A 258 11.75 10.95 -18.29
CA HIS A 258 11.77 9.53 -17.96
C HIS A 258 12.89 8.78 -18.72
N LYS A 259 14.13 9.25 -18.59
CA LYS A 259 15.35 8.50 -18.97
C LYS A 259 15.90 7.76 -17.75
N ASN A 260 15.18 6.74 -17.27
CA ASN A 260 15.75 5.76 -16.33
C ASN A 260 15.65 4.39 -16.97
N ASN A 261 16.79 3.74 -17.22
CA ASN A 261 16.98 2.53 -18.03
C ASN A 261 16.18 1.27 -17.61
N GLU A 262 15.35 1.31 -16.57
CA GLU A 262 14.33 0.27 -16.27
C GLU A 262 13.04 0.43 -17.11
N THR A 263 12.85 1.58 -17.77
CA THR A 263 11.67 1.89 -18.61
C THR A 263 11.55 1.04 -19.88
N TYR A 264 12.59 0.29 -20.25
CA TYR A 264 12.53 -0.59 -21.42
C TYR A 264 11.63 -1.81 -21.19
N GLY A 265 11.56 -2.34 -19.96
CA GLY A 265 10.77 -3.53 -19.64
C GLY A 265 9.25 -3.34 -19.58
N SER A 266 8.78 -2.09 -19.50
CA SER A 266 7.37 -1.71 -19.44
C SER A 266 6.83 -1.12 -20.74
N ILE A 267 7.66 -0.90 -21.76
CA ILE A 267 7.26 -0.36 -23.08
C ILE A 267 5.98 -1.02 -23.63
N PRO A 268 5.80 -2.36 -23.57
CA PRO A 268 4.60 -3.00 -24.12
C PRO A 268 3.29 -2.58 -23.47
N TYR A 269 3.35 -1.99 -22.27
CA TYR A 269 2.20 -1.51 -21.52
C TYR A 269 2.01 0.00 -21.68
N ILE A 270 2.95 0.72 -22.32
CA ILE A 270 2.84 2.16 -22.54
C ILE A 270 1.89 2.42 -23.71
N PRO A 271 0.83 3.23 -23.52
CA PRO A 271 -0.10 3.57 -24.60
C PRO A 271 0.58 4.30 -25.76
N PRO A 272 0.14 4.08 -27.01
CA PRO A 272 0.75 4.69 -28.19
C PRO A 272 0.73 6.22 -28.15
N GLU A 273 -0.33 6.83 -27.61
CA GLU A 273 -0.41 8.29 -27.45
C GLU A 273 0.67 8.83 -26.51
N VAL A 274 1.02 8.08 -25.46
CA VAL A 274 2.10 8.44 -24.53
C VAL A 274 3.46 8.26 -25.18
N LEU A 275 3.64 7.19 -25.95
CA LEU A 275 4.86 7.01 -26.75
C LEU A 275 5.08 8.18 -27.70
N ARG A 276 4.02 8.75 -28.28
CA ARG A 276 4.08 9.97 -29.12
C ARG A 276 4.30 11.27 -28.34
N GLY A 277 4.51 11.19 -27.03
CA GLY A 277 4.80 12.34 -26.16
C GLY A 277 3.58 13.03 -25.55
N ASN A 278 2.37 12.46 -25.70
CA ASN A 278 1.20 12.96 -24.96
C ASN A 278 1.28 12.54 -23.48
N LYS A 279 0.49 13.21 -22.64
CA LYS A 279 0.35 12.84 -21.24
C LYS A 279 -0.31 11.46 -21.10
N PHE A 280 0.01 10.74 -20.02
CA PHE A 280 -0.79 9.61 -19.58
C PHE A 280 -2.22 10.06 -19.26
N THR A 281 -3.18 9.14 -19.42
CA THR A 281 -4.59 9.38 -19.07
C THR A 281 -5.19 8.14 -18.42
N ILE A 282 -6.42 8.27 -17.92
CA ILE A 282 -7.24 7.17 -17.43
C ILE A 282 -7.37 6.07 -18.49
N GLU A 283 -7.60 6.44 -19.76
CA GLU A 283 -7.65 5.51 -20.89
C GLU A 283 -6.30 4.82 -21.12
N GLY A 284 -5.20 5.52 -20.88
CA GLY A 284 -3.86 4.94 -20.92
C GLY A 284 -3.65 3.83 -19.89
N ASP A 285 -4.19 3.97 -18.67
CA ASP A 285 -4.19 2.86 -17.70
C ASP A 285 -5.04 1.67 -18.20
N VAL A 286 -6.16 1.92 -18.89
CA VAL A 286 -7.00 0.86 -19.48
C VAL A 286 -6.26 0.12 -20.60
N TYR A 287 -5.50 0.83 -21.45
CA TYR A 287 -4.61 0.21 -22.42
C TYR A 287 -3.59 -0.72 -21.72
N SER A 288 -2.96 -0.20 -20.66
CA SER A 288 -1.98 -0.94 -19.87
C SER A 288 -2.58 -2.21 -19.25
N PHE A 289 -3.83 -2.13 -18.77
CA PHE A 289 -4.59 -3.28 -18.28
C PHE A 289 -4.83 -4.33 -19.37
N GLY A 290 -5.09 -3.92 -20.62
CA GLY A 290 -5.17 -4.82 -21.76
C GLY A 290 -3.88 -5.63 -21.96
N GLY A 291 -2.71 -5.02 -21.74
CA GLY A 291 -1.42 -5.71 -21.74
C GLY A 291 -1.31 -6.78 -20.63
N ILE A 292 -1.87 -6.51 -19.46
CA ILE A 292 -1.92 -7.48 -18.34
C ILE A 292 -2.89 -8.63 -18.66
N MET A 293 -4.04 -8.33 -19.27
CA MET A 293 -4.97 -9.36 -19.73
C MET A 293 -4.31 -10.29 -20.77
N TYR A 294 -3.55 -9.72 -21.71
CA TYR A 294 -2.76 -10.51 -22.66
C TYR A 294 -1.78 -11.43 -21.93
N GLU A 295 -0.99 -10.89 -21.00
CA GLU A 295 0.00 -11.64 -20.23
C GLU A 295 -0.62 -12.76 -19.38
N MET A 296 -1.80 -12.52 -18.78
CA MET A 296 -2.54 -13.54 -18.03
C MET A 296 -2.96 -14.74 -18.89
N VAL A 297 -3.28 -14.49 -20.16
CA VAL A 297 -3.73 -15.52 -21.10
C VAL A 297 -2.55 -16.27 -21.71
N THR A 298 -1.44 -15.58 -22.01
CA THR A 298 -0.31 -16.13 -22.77
C THR A 298 0.90 -16.52 -21.93
N ALA A 299 0.96 -16.08 -20.67
CA ALA A 299 2.19 -16.04 -19.86
C ALA A 299 3.36 -15.32 -20.54
N GLN A 300 3.06 -14.46 -21.51
CA GLN A 300 4.04 -13.67 -22.24
C GLN A 300 3.67 -12.21 -22.16
N ARG A 301 4.68 -11.36 -21.96
CA ARG A 301 4.48 -9.91 -22.09
C ARG A 301 4.01 -9.59 -23.51
N PRO A 302 3.22 -8.52 -23.71
CA PRO A 302 2.89 -8.09 -25.06
C PRO A 302 4.17 -7.86 -25.88
N PHE A 303 4.16 -8.26 -27.16
CA PHE A 303 5.31 -8.20 -28.06
C PHE A 303 6.54 -8.99 -27.56
N ALA A 304 6.35 -10.14 -26.92
CA ALA A 304 7.46 -10.98 -26.44
C ALA A 304 8.40 -11.50 -27.55
N ASP A 305 7.94 -11.49 -28.80
CA ASP A 305 8.72 -11.82 -29.99
C ASP A 305 9.65 -10.69 -30.47
N GLN A 306 9.54 -9.50 -29.86
CA GLN A 306 10.32 -8.32 -30.22
C GLN A 306 11.16 -7.85 -29.03
N ALA A 307 12.30 -7.21 -29.32
CA ALA A 307 13.06 -6.53 -28.29
C ALA A 307 12.23 -5.36 -27.73
N HIS A 308 12.08 -5.27 -26.41
CA HIS A 308 11.39 -4.16 -25.75
C HIS A 308 12.34 -2.98 -25.62
N ASP A 309 12.68 -2.38 -26.76
CA ASP A 309 13.67 -1.31 -26.88
C ASP A 309 13.08 -0.07 -27.59
N THR A 310 13.94 0.91 -27.87
CA THR A 310 13.53 2.13 -28.60
C THR A 310 12.99 1.83 -30.00
N TYR A 311 13.39 0.74 -30.65
CA TYR A 311 12.91 0.37 -31.98
C TYR A 311 11.44 -0.06 -31.93
N LEU A 312 11.06 -0.79 -30.88
CA LEU A 312 9.65 -1.08 -30.60
C LEU A 312 8.86 0.23 -30.50
N MET A 313 9.33 1.19 -29.68
CA MET A 313 8.68 2.49 -29.52
C MET A 313 8.49 3.22 -30.85
N MET A 314 9.53 3.27 -31.69
CA MET A 314 9.48 3.95 -32.99
C MET A 314 8.49 3.30 -33.97
N THR A 315 8.34 1.98 -33.93
CA THR A 315 7.39 1.26 -34.80
C THR A 315 5.94 1.64 -34.46
N TYR A 316 5.61 1.76 -33.17
CA TYR A 316 4.25 2.08 -32.72
C TYR A 316 3.92 3.59 -32.72
N MET A 317 4.92 4.46 -32.85
CA MET A 317 4.66 5.90 -33.08
C MET A 317 4.00 6.18 -34.44
N VAL A 318 4.16 5.30 -35.43
CA VAL A 318 3.79 5.53 -36.85
C VAL A 318 2.42 4.93 -37.22
N LEU A 319 1.90 4.00 -36.42
CA LEU A 319 0.49 3.55 -36.48
C LEU A 319 -0.46 4.62 -35.94
#